data_AF-A0A520KEX2-F1
#
_entry.id   AF-A0A520KEX2-F1
#
_cell.length_a   1.000
_cell.length_b   1.000
_cell.length_c   1.000
_cell.angle_alpha   90.00
_cell.angle_beta   90.00
_cell.angle_gamma   90.00
#
_symmetry.space_group_name_H-M   'P 1'
#
loop_
_entity.id
_entity.type
_entity.pdbx_description
1 polymer ?
#
loop_
_entity_poly.entity_id
_entity_poly.type
_entity_poly.pdbx_seq_one_letter_code
_entity_poly.pdbx_strand_id
1 'polypeptide(L)'
;MSKITQAILSMLSSIRISYISMHKSELNLALMKCLKPYINKIIENPENIEIIVEKFLRDEKAIPLLFYTFQEVIMKVTLEELTEKDLAEIFKYEKFKKAEIKDALEIILEHDLWKLKQIKNNFDKYAITLYNFSINYPEDAHKYVITLLSIILLLLALNEVTTHDKLKIIEDKLNKLSDELESYTLTFMLMLEERKEENKITTIVKNSKELKEVLDIE
;
A
#
# COMPACT_ATOMS: atom_id res chain seq x y z
N MET A 1 -5.62 -16.86 5.85
CA MET A 1 -5.44 -16.44 4.44
C MET A 1 -4.36 -17.33 3.82
N SER A 2 -4.46 -17.72 2.55
CA SER A 2 -3.42 -18.56 1.93
C SER A 2 -2.15 -17.73 1.66
N LYS A 3 -0.97 -18.36 1.67
CA LYS A 3 0.30 -17.69 1.35
C LYS A 3 0.32 -17.12 -0.08
N ILE A 4 -0.37 -17.78 -1.02
CA ILE A 4 -0.54 -17.29 -2.39
C ILE A 4 -1.42 -16.03 -2.40
N THR A 5 -2.50 -16.01 -1.62
CA THR A 5 -3.35 -14.83 -1.48
C THR A 5 -2.57 -13.64 -0.90
N GLN A 6 -1.70 -13.87 0.08
CA GLN A 6 -0.82 -12.83 0.63
C GLN A 6 0.13 -12.26 -0.44
N ALA A 7 0.80 -13.11 -1.21
CA ALA A 7 1.70 -12.69 -2.27
C ALA A 7 0.97 -11.91 -3.38
N ILE A 8 -0.26 -12.29 -3.71
CA ILE A 8 -1.08 -11.58 -4.70
C ILE A 8 -1.51 -10.19 -4.17
N LEU A 9 -1.98 -10.11 -2.93
CA LEU A 9 -2.40 -8.85 -2.32
C LEU A 9 -1.23 -7.89 -2.08
N SER A 10 -0.03 -8.43 -1.88
CA SER A 10 1.23 -7.68 -1.77
C SER A 10 1.60 -6.90 -3.03
N MET A 11 0.98 -7.22 -4.17
CA MET A 11 1.21 -6.51 -5.43
C MET A 11 0.35 -5.25 -5.59
N LEU A 12 -0.68 -5.05 -4.76
CA LEU A 12 -1.63 -3.91 -4.89
C LEU A 12 -0.93 -2.55 -4.76
N SER A 13 -1.41 -1.54 -5.49
CA SER A 13 -1.01 -0.12 -5.33
C SER A 13 -2.01 0.62 -4.47
N SER A 14 -1.51 1.33 -3.46
CA SER A 14 -2.35 2.06 -2.52
C SER A 14 -2.90 3.35 -3.12
N ILE A 15 -2.05 4.18 -3.71
CA ILE A 15 -2.43 5.50 -4.24
C ILE A 15 -3.28 5.37 -5.49
N ARG A 16 -2.98 4.41 -6.37
CA ARG A 16 -3.74 4.30 -7.61
C ARG A 16 -5.15 3.81 -7.37
N ILE A 17 -5.39 2.89 -6.43
CA ILE A 17 -6.75 2.48 -6.09
C ILE A 17 -7.56 3.69 -5.56
N SER A 18 -6.94 4.56 -4.76
CA SER A 18 -7.58 5.80 -4.31
C SER A 18 -7.81 6.80 -5.45
N TYR A 19 -6.87 6.98 -6.38
CA TYR A 19 -7.04 7.84 -7.55
C TYR A 19 -8.12 7.31 -8.52
N ILE A 20 -8.18 6.00 -8.71
CA ILE A 20 -9.16 5.36 -9.60
C ILE A 20 -10.57 5.36 -9.03
N SER A 21 -10.74 5.49 -7.71
CA SER A 21 -12.05 5.83 -7.12
C SER A 21 -12.63 7.15 -7.66
N MET A 22 -11.78 8.02 -8.23
CA MET A 22 -12.17 9.30 -8.82
C MET A 22 -12.50 9.19 -10.32
N HIS A 23 -12.19 8.05 -10.96
CA HIS A 23 -12.52 7.73 -12.36
C HIS A 23 -13.66 6.70 -12.44
N LYS A 24 -14.69 6.99 -13.25
CA LYS A 24 -15.92 6.18 -13.30
C LYS A 24 -15.81 4.98 -14.26
N SER A 25 -15.14 3.90 -13.86
CA SER A 25 -15.34 2.57 -14.49
C SER A 25 -16.43 1.78 -13.75
N GLU A 26 -17.10 0.85 -14.44
CA GLU A 26 -18.11 -0.01 -13.81
C GLU A 26 -17.52 -0.87 -12.68
N LEU A 27 -16.29 -1.36 -12.88
CA LEU A 27 -15.51 -2.08 -11.86
C LEU A 27 -15.27 -1.21 -10.62
N ASN A 28 -14.88 0.05 -10.80
CA ASN A 28 -14.66 0.98 -9.69
C ASN A 28 -15.95 1.28 -8.94
N LEU A 29 -17.06 1.51 -9.66
CA LEU A 29 -18.35 1.76 -9.03
C LEU A 29 -18.80 0.55 -8.19
N ALA A 30 -18.58 -0.67 -8.71
CA ALA A 30 -18.87 -1.90 -7.99
C ALA A 30 -17.96 -2.06 -6.75
N LEU A 31 -16.65 -1.80 -6.89
CA LEU A 31 -15.71 -1.83 -5.78
C LEU A 31 -16.09 -0.81 -4.71
N MET A 32 -16.32 0.46 -5.08
CA MET A 32 -16.68 1.52 -4.13
C MET A 32 -17.98 1.22 -3.40
N LYS A 33 -18.97 0.60 -4.05
CA LYS A 33 -20.18 0.12 -3.38
C LYS A 33 -19.86 -0.95 -2.31
N CYS A 34 -18.89 -1.83 -2.57
CA CYS A 34 -18.44 -2.82 -1.60
C CYS A 34 -17.57 -2.22 -0.49
N LEU A 35 -16.74 -1.22 -0.79
CA LEU A 35 -15.87 -0.56 0.19
C LEU A 35 -16.61 0.40 1.12
N LYS A 36 -17.75 0.96 0.69
CA LYS A 36 -18.51 1.98 1.43
C LYS A 36 -18.79 1.61 2.90
N PRO A 37 -19.22 0.38 3.25
CA PRO A 37 -19.45 0.01 4.64
C PRO A 37 -18.16 0.00 5.49
N TYR A 38 -17.01 -0.31 4.89
CA TYR A 38 -15.71 -0.29 5.57
C TYR A 38 -15.23 1.14 5.75
N ILE A 39 -15.34 1.97 4.71
CA ILE A 39 -15.03 3.41 4.76
C ILE A 39 -15.85 4.11 5.85
N ASN A 40 -17.16 3.87 5.89
CA ASN A 40 -18.03 4.46 6.91
C ASN A 40 -17.60 4.06 8.34
N LYS A 41 -17.26 2.77 8.57
CA LYS A 41 -16.76 2.30 9.87
C LYS A 41 -15.44 2.95 10.26
N ILE A 42 -14.56 3.21 9.30
CA ILE A 42 -13.29 3.91 9.54
C ILE A 42 -13.57 5.36 9.90
N ILE A 43 -14.47 6.05 9.20
CA ILE A 43 -14.85 7.43 9.55
C ILE A 43 -15.47 7.50 10.95
N GLU A 44 -16.32 6.53 11.31
CA GLU A 44 -16.92 6.42 12.64
C GLU A 44 -15.85 6.19 13.72
N ASN A 45 -14.92 5.25 13.50
CA ASN A 45 -13.86 4.95 14.45
C ASN A 45 -12.54 4.57 13.75
N PRO A 46 -11.69 5.57 13.41
CA PRO A 46 -10.44 5.32 12.70
C PRO A 46 -9.46 4.46 13.49
N GLU A 47 -9.58 4.44 14.83
CA GLU A 47 -8.74 3.61 15.72
C GLU A 47 -8.78 2.13 15.36
N ASN A 48 -9.94 1.66 14.91
CA ASN A 48 -10.20 0.26 14.62
C ASN A 48 -9.75 -0.18 13.21
N ILE A 49 -8.89 0.59 12.51
CA ILE A 49 -8.51 0.31 11.11
C ILE A 49 -8.07 -1.14 10.89
N GLU A 50 -7.18 -1.67 11.74
CA GLU A 50 -6.68 -3.05 11.61
C GLU A 50 -7.82 -4.08 11.73
N ILE A 51 -8.73 -3.90 12.70
CA ILE A 51 -9.89 -4.77 12.89
C ILE A 51 -10.84 -4.71 11.69
N ILE A 52 -11.00 -3.52 11.09
CA ILE A 52 -11.85 -3.32 9.91
C ILE A 52 -11.20 -3.99 8.69
N VAL A 53 -9.89 -3.84 8.51
CA VAL A 53 -9.12 -4.46 7.43
C VAL A 53 -9.12 -5.99 7.55
N GLU A 54 -8.96 -6.54 8.75
CA GLU A 54 -9.05 -7.99 9.00
C GLU A 54 -10.41 -8.58 8.59
N LYS A 55 -11.49 -7.81 8.78
CA LYS A 55 -12.83 -8.19 8.31
C LYS A 55 -12.91 -8.07 6.79
N PHE A 56 -12.40 -6.98 6.23
CA PHE A 56 -12.36 -6.74 4.78
C PHE A 56 -11.58 -7.82 4.03
N LEU A 57 -10.47 -8.30 4.58
CA LEU A 57 -9.67 -9.40 4.02
C LEU A 57 -10.43 -10.73 3.87
N ARG A 58 -11.52 -10.89 4.61
CA ARG A 58 -12.40 -12.06 4.56
C ARG A 58 -13.63 -11.84 3.68
N ASP A 59 -13.74 -10.66 3.06
CA ASP A 59 -14.82 -10.32 2.15
C ASP A 59 -14.56 -10.93 0.76
N GLU A 60 -15.20 -12.07 0.52
CA GLU A 60 -15.09 -12.85 -0.72
C GLU A 60 -15.57 -12.09 -1.96
N LYS A 61 -16.32 -11.00 -1.81
CA LYS A 61 -16.78 -10.16 -2.93
C LYS A 61 -15.85 -8.98 -3.15
N ALA A 62 -15.46 -8.31 -2.07
CA ALA A 62 -14.73 -7.06 -2.17
C ALA A 62 -13.24 -7.27 -2.52
N ILE A 63 -12.61 -8.35 -2.04
CA ILE A 63 -11.20 -8.64 -2.33
C ILE A 63 -10.95 -8.96 -3.82
N PRO A 64 -11.73 -9.84 -4.48
CA PRO A 64 -11.57 -10.03 -5.92
C PRO A 64 -11.81 -8.76 -6.74
N LEU A 65 -12.82 -7.95 -6.37
CA LEU A 65 -13.07 -6.67 -7.03
C LEU A 65 -11.88 -5.71 -6.89
N LEU A 66 -11.29 -5.63 -5.69
CA LEU A 66 -10.08 -4.83 -5.47
C LEU A 66 -8.94 -5.28 -6.40
N PHE A 67 -8.74 -6.59 -6.53
CA PHE A 67 -7.74 -7.15 -7.41
C PHE A 67 -8.01 -6.83 -8.88
N TYR A 68 -9.24 -7.01 -9.38
CA TYR A 68 -9.57 -6.71 -10.77
C TYR A 68 -9.46 -5.21 -11.09
N THR A 69 -9.91 -4.34 -10.18
CA THR A 69 -9.71 -2.90 -10.32
C THR A 69 -8.22 -2.57 -10.40
N PHE A 70 -7.39 -3.17 -9.55
CA PHE A 70 -5.95 -2.95 -9.60
C PHE A 70 -5.30 -3.43 -10.92
N GLN A 71 -5.73 -4.58 -11.46
CA GLN A 71 -5.25 -5.06 -12.75
C GLN A 71 -5.66 -4.14 -13.90
N GLU A 72 -6.91 -3.67 -13.92
CA GLU A 72 -7.40 -2.68 -14.90
C GLU A 72 -6.49 -1.44 -14.93
N VAL A 73 -6.00 -1.04 -13.75
CA VAL A 73 -5.16 0.12 -13.55
C VAL A 73 -3.73 -0.10 -14.02
N ILE A 74 -3.09 -1.21 -13.66
CA ILE A 74 -1.73 -1.49 -14.13
C ILE A 74 -1.69 -1.57 -15.66
N MET A 75 -2.67 -2.23 -16.27
CA MET A 75 -2.71 -2.43 -17.71
C MET A 75 -2.86 -1.13 -18.50
N LYS A 76 -3.54 -0.13 -17.93
CA LYS A 76 -3.81 1.15 -18.61
C LYS A 76 -2.67 2.15 -18.53
N VAL A 77 -1.68 1.93 -17.67
CA VAL A 77 -0.63 2.93 -17.44
C VAL A 77 0.66 2.50 -18.09
N THR A 78 1.23 3.37 -18.92
CA THR A 78 2.57 3.26 -19.50
C THR A 78 3.67 3.54 -18.47
N LEU A 79 4.94 3.15 -18.76
CA LEU A 79 6.07 3.50 -17.88
C LEU A 79 6.35 5.00 -17.86
N GLU A 80 6.03 5.69 -18.96
CA GLU A 80 6.28 7.12 -19.15
C GLU A 80 5.22 7.99 -18.46
N GLU A 81 4.00 7.46 -18.27
CA GLU A 81 2.97 8.07 -17.42
C GLU A 81 3.27 7.92 -15.91
N LEU A 82 4.21 7.05 -15.51
CA LEU A 82 4.69 6.94 -14.12
C LEU A 82 5.68 8.07 -13.78
N THR A 83 5.28 9.33 -13.94
CA THR A 83 6.11 10.51 -13.65
C THR A 83 5.46 11.42 -12.60
N GLU A 84 6.22 12.42 -12.12
CA GLU A 84 5.81 13.52 -11.23
C GLU A 84 4.48 14.22 -11.59
N LYS A 85 3.97 13.99 -12.81
CA LYS A 85 2.73 14.55 -13.33
C LYS A 85 1.47 13.92 -12.72
N ASP A 86 1.46 12.59 -12.48
CA ASP A 86 0.40 11.89 -11.75
C ASP A 86 0.38 12.32 -10.27
N LEU A 87 1.58 12.55 -9.72
CA LEU A 87 1.81 13.13 -8.40
C LEU A 87 1.16 14.51 -8.26
N ALA A 88 1.45 15.40 -9.22
CA ALA A 88 0.87 16.72 -9.26
C ALA A 88 -0.66 16.66 -9.38
N GLU A 89 -1.23 15.67 -10.07
CA GLU A 89 -2.67 15.43 -10.14
C GLU A 89 -3.27 15.03 -8.80
N ILE A 90 -2.64 14.11 -8.06
CA ILE A 90 -3.08 13.72 -6.71
C ILE A 90 -3.00 14.91 -5.75
N PHE A 91 -1.93 15.70 -5.82
CA PHE A 91 -1.79 16.91 -5.03
C PHE A 91 -2.70 18.06 -5.46
N LYS A 92 -3.42 17.98 -6.60
CA LYS A 92 -4.45 18.99 -6.95
C LYS A 92 -5.70 18.88 -6.09
N TYR A 93 -5.96 17.73 -5.47
CA TYR A 93 -7.15 17.55 -4.65
C TYR A 93 -7.02 18.32 -3.33
N GLU A 94 -7.87 19.34 -3.16
CA GLU A 94 -7.85 20.28 -2.03
C GLU A 94 -7.84 19.62 -0.65
N LYS A 95 -8.47 18.44 -0.51
CA LYS A 95 -8.53 17.71 0.76
C LYS A 95 -7.17 17.16 1.17
N PHE A 96 -6.36 16.70 0.21
CA PHE A 96 -4.98 16.25 0.49
C PHE A 96 -4.04 17.41 0.76
N LYS A 97 -4.30 18.61 0.20
CA LYS A 97 -3.52 19.83 0.49
C LYS A 97 -3.74 20.36 1.91
N LYS A 98 -4.93 20.16 2.47
CA LYS A 98 -5.31 20.64 3.81
C LYS A 98 -4.93 19.67 4.92
N ALA A 99 -4.56 18.43 4.55
CA ALA A 99 -4.20 17.40 5.49
C ALA A 99 -2.69 17.39 5.77
N GLU A 100 -2.29 17.17 7.02
CA GLU A 100 -0.88 17.10 7.43
C GLU A 100 -0.26 15.70 7.15
N ILE A 101 -0.32 15.29 5.87
CA ILE A 101 0.08 13.94 5.40
C ILE A 101 1.00 13.97 4.19
N LYS A 102 1.61 15.11 3.88
CA LYS A 102 2.44 15.29 2.68
C LYS A 102 3.54 14.22 2.61
N ASP A 103 4.28 14.07 3.68
CA ASP A 103 5.42 13.14 3.76
C ASP A 103 4.93 11.69 3.66
N ALA A 104 3.81 11.34 4.31
CA ALA A 104 3.19 10.02 4.16
C ALA A 104 2.80 9.71 2.72
N LEU A 105 2.20 10.68 2.01
CA LEU A 105 1.83 10.49 0.61
C LEU A 105 3.05 10.32 -0.30
N GLU A 106 4.14 11.05 -0.03
CA GLU A 106 5.41 10.90 -0.75
C GLU A 106 5.95 9.48 -0.57
N ILE A 107 6.04 8.98 0.67
CA ILE A 107 6.49 7.61 0.96
C ILE A 107 5.60 6.55 0.29
N ILE A 108 4.28 6.68 0.42
CA ILE A 108 3.33 5.71 -0.18
C ILE A 108 3.51 5.67 -1.70
N LEU A 109 3.75 6.82 -2.31
CA LEU A 109 3.95 6.90 -3.74
C LEU A 109 5.29 6.30 -4.15
N GLU A 110 6.38 6.64 -3.46
CA GLU A 110 7.70 6.05 -3.74
C GLU A 110 7.63 4.52 -3.71
N HIS A 111 6.96 3.97 -2.70
CA HIS A 111 6.69 2.54 -2.60
C HIS A 111 5.90 2.01 -3.81
N ASP A 112 4.79 2.65 -4.18
CA ASP A 112 3.97 2.22 -5.31
C ASP A 112 4.72 2.32 -6.66
N LEU A 113 5.47 3.40 -6.89
CA LEU A 113 6.29 3.58 -8.09
C LEU A 113 7.38 2.52 -8.18
N TRP A 114 8.07 2.27 -7.07
CA TRP A 114 9.08 1.22 -7.00
C TRP A 114 8.47 -0.15 -7.32
N LYS A 115 7.33 -0.53 -6.70
CA LYS A 115 6.64 -1.79 -7.01
C LYS A 115 6.25 -1.89 -8.48
N LEU A 116 5.66 -0.84 -9.04
CA LEU A 116 5.24 -0.81 -10.45
C LEU A 116 6.44 -0.98 -11.39
N LYS A 117 7.59 -0.36 -11.06
CA LYS A 117 8.84 -0.57 -11.79
C LYS A 117 9.29 -2.03 -11.74
N GLN A 118 9.16 -2.71 -10.58
CA GLN A 118 9.47 -4.13 -10.47
C GLN A 118 8.50 -5.01 -11.26
N ILE A 119 7.19 -4.74 -11.18
CA ILE A 119 6.15 -5.47 -11.92
C ILE A 119 6.40 -5.39 -13.42
N LYS A 120 6.83 -4.24 -13.94
CA LYS A 120 7.03 -4.06 -15.39
C LYS A 120 8.37 -4.57 -15.91
N ASN A 121 9.44 -4.40 -15.15
CA ASN A 121 10.80 -4.65 -15.64
C ASN A 121 11.46 -5.91 -15.07
N ASN A 122 10.92 -6.45 -13.97
CA ASN A 122 11.56 -7.51 -13.19
C ASN A 122 10.52 -8.47 -12.56
N PHE A 123 9.40 -8.71 -13.26
CA PHE A 123 8.23 -9.38 -12.71
C PHE A 123 8.56 -10.71 -12.06
N ASP A 124 9.29 -11.60 -12.75
CA ASP A 124 9.56 -12.96 -12.27
C ASP A 124 10.34 -12.94 -10.95
N LYS A 125 11.41 -12.13 -10.86
CA LYS A 125 12.19 -12.03 -9.63
C LYS A 125 11.38 -11.38 -8.51
N TYR A 126 10.58 -10.38 -8.84
CA TYR A 126 9.72 -9.71 -7.88
C TYR A 126 8.65 -10.64 -7.32
N ALA A 127 7.95 -11.39 -8.17
CA ALA A 127 6.95 -12.37 -7.78
C ALA A 127 7.55 -13.48 -6.92
N ILE A 128 8.72 -14.01 -7.28
CA ILE A 128 9.44 -15.01 -6.46
C ILE A 128 9.83 -14.42 -5.10
N THR A 129 10.25 -13.16 -5.06
CA THR A 129 10.64 -12.49 -3.80
C THR A 129 9.45 -12.35 -2.86
N LEU A 130 8.29 -11.88 -3.36
CA LEU A 130 7.06 -11.80 -2.58
C LEU A 130 6.55 -13.17 -2.12
N TYR A 131 6.67 -14.19 -2.97
CA TYR A 131 6.31 -15.55 -2.63
C TYR A 131 7.21 -16.11 -1.51
N ASN A 132 8.52 -15.96 -1.65
CA ASN A 132 9.49 -16.38 -0.64
C ASN A 132 9.28 -15.63 0.69
N PHE A 133 9.01 -14.33 0.62
CA PHE A 133 8.65 -13.53 1.80
C PHE A 133 7.41 -14.11 2.51
N SER A 134 6.36 -14.42 1.75
CA SER A 134 5.12 -15.01 2.29
C SER A 134 5.31 -16.42 2.87
N ILE A 135 6.29 -17.19 2.36
CA ILE A 135 6.60 -18.53 2.88
C ILE A 135 7.42 -18.46 4.15
N ASN A 136 8.50 -17.68 4.12
CA ASN A 136 9.53 -17.66 5.14
C ASN A 136 9.17 -16.73 6.30
N TYR A 137 8.39 -15.68 6.04
CA TYR A 137 7.99 -14.66 7.00
C TYR A 137 6.46 -14.41 6.95
N PRO A 138 5.63 -15.42 7.23
CA PRO A 138 4.18 -15.35 7.01
C PRO A 138 3.47 -14.31 7.88
N GLU A 139 3.96 -14.04 9.09
CA GLU A 139 3.40 -13.02 9.98
C GLU A 139 3.69 -11.60 9.45
N ASP A 140 4.91 -11.36 8.98
CA ASP A 140 5.31 -10.07 8.40
C ASP A 140 4.66 -9.84 7.04
N ALA A 141 4.49 -10.90 6.23
CA ALA A 141 3.70 -10.84 5.00
C ALA A 141 2.23 -10.51 5.27
N HIS A 142 1.66 -11.06 6.35
CA HIS A 142 0.31 -10.71 6.77
C HIS A 142 0.22 -9.24 7.19
N LYS A 143 1.13 -8.77 8.04
CA LYS A 143 1.19 -7.36 8.46
C LYS A 143 1.36 -6.42 7.28
N TYR A 144 2.27 -6.71 6.36
CA TYR A 144 2.44 -5.91 5.14
C TYR A 144 1.13 -5.77 4.34
N VAL A 145 0.37 -6.86 4.18
CA VAL A 145 -0.95 -6.81 3.53
C VAL A 145 -1.95 -5.96 4.33
N ILE A 146 -1.96 -6.08 5.66
CA ILE A 146 -2.79 -5.23 6.53
C ILE A 146 -2.40 -3.75 6.37
N THR A 147 -1.10 -3.42 6.34
CA THR A 147 -0.59 -2.05 6.16
C THR A 147 -1.04 -1.48 4.83
N LEU A 148 -0.86 -2.20 3.71
CA LEU A 148 -1.31 -1.76 2.38
C LEU A 148 -2.82 -1.48 2.34
N LEU A 149 -3.64 -2.41 2.84
CA LEU A 149 -5.09 -2.26 2.80
C LEU A 149 -5.58 -1.17 3.76
N SER A 150 -4.91 -1.00 4.90
CA SER A 150 -5.18 0.10 5.84
C SER A 150 -4.95 1.45 5.16
N ILE A 151 -3.83 1.60 4.46
CA ILE A 151 -3.50 2.82 3.71
C ILE A 151 -4.56 3.08 2.63
N ILE A 152 -4.93 2.09 1.82
CA ILE A 152 -5.98 2.23 0.79
C ILE A 152 -7.28 2.75 1.41
N LEU A 153 -7.76 2.10 2.48
CA LEU A 153 -9.03 2.46 3.07
C LEU A 153 -8.98 3.80 3.81
N LEU A 154 -7.86 4.16 4.44
CA LEU A 154 -7.66 5.46 5.09
C LEU A 154 -7.62 6.59 4.07
N LEU A 155 -6.94 6.42 2.93
CA LEU A 155 -6.94 7.41 1.84
C LEU A 155 -8.36 7.61 1.26
N LEU A 156 -9.15 6.54 1.15
CA LEU A 156 -10.56 6.63 0.75
C LEU A 156 -11.42 7.32 1.82
N ALA A 157 -11.19 7.03 3.10
CA ALA A 157 -11.89 7.67 4.21
C ALA A 157 -11.54 9.17 4.33
N LEU A 158 -10.29 9.53 4.09
CA LEU A 158 -9.82 10.92 4.07
C LEU A 158 -10.58 11.76 3.03
N ASN A 159 -10.91 11.16 1.88
CA ASN A 159 -11.72 11.83 0.85
C ASN A 159 -13.16 12.12 1.31
N GLU A 160 -13.68 11.41 2.31
CA GLU A 160 -15.07 11.49 2.73
C GLU A 160 -15.26 12.11 4.12
N VAL A 161 -14.24 12.09 4.97
CA VAL A 161 -14.30 12.65 6.32
C VAL A 161 -14.56 14.16 6.29
N THR A 162 -15.37 14.63 7.23
CA THR A 162 -15.78 16.04 7.35
C THR A 162 -15.48 16.65 8.71
N THR A 163 -15.18 15.82 9.72
CA THR A 163 -14.91 16.26 11.09
C THR A 163 -13.42 16.35 11.36
N HIS A 164 -12.99 17.48 11.94
CA HIS A 164 -11.57 17.76 12.21
C HIS A 164 -10.91 16.71 13.12
N ASP A 165 -11.61 16.27 14.18
CA ASP A 165 -11.04 15.28 15.11
C ASP A 165 -10.78 13.92 14.43
N LYS A 166 -11.69 13.48 13.55
CA LYS A 166 -11.52 12.22 12.81
C LYS A 166 -10.50 12.35 11.72
N LEU A 167 -10.43 13.52 11.06
CA LEU A 167 -9.38 13.85 10.11
C LEU A 167 -8.00 13.67 10.77
N LYS A 168 -7.76 14.30 11.92
CA LYS A 168 -6.48 14.20 12.63
C LYS A 168 -6.07 12.75 12.95
N ILE A 169 -7.00 11.93 13.43
CA ILE A 169 -6.70 10.50 13.73
C ILE A 169 -6.37 9.73 12.43
N ILE A 170 -7.03 10.03 11.31
CA ILE A 170 -6.72 9.43 10.01
C ILE A 170 -5.32 9.85 9.55
N GLU A 171 -4.96 11.12 9.72
CA GLU A 171 -3.64 11.66 9.37
C GLU A 171 -2.53 10.99 10.20
N ASP A 172 -2.67 10.95 11.51
CA ASP A 172 -1.73 10.30 12.43
C ASP A 172 -1.51 8.81 12.06
N LYS A 173 -2.58 8.12 11.64
CA LYS A 173 -2.48 6.72 11.19
C LYS A 173 -1.82 6.58 9.84
N LEU A 174 -2.10 7.48 8.89
CA LEU A 174 -1.43 7.47 7.60
C LEU A 174 0.07 7.70 7.75
N ASN A 175 0.48 8.66 8.58
CA ASN A 175 1.89 8.94 8.89
C ASN A 175 2.57 7.71 9.53
N LYS A 176 1.94 7.08 10.51
CA LYS A 176 2.50 5.87 11.13
C LYS A 176 2.63 4.71 10.14
N LEU A 177 1.60 4.49 9.32
CA LEU A 177 1.59 3.37 8.36
C LEU A 177 2.51 3.61 7.18
N SER A 178 2.79 4.86 6.80
CA SER A 178 3.79 5.16 5.77
C SER A 178 5.20 4.81 6.23
N ASP A 179 5.56 5.09 7.48
CA ASP A 179 6.89 4.73 8.02
C ASP A 179 7.09 3.20 8.04
N GLU A 180 6.03 2.45 8.39
CA GLU A 180 6.03 0.99 8.31
C GLU A 180 6.16 0.51 6.86
N LEU A 181 5.46 1.16 5.93
CA LEU A 181 5.53 0.86 4.50
C LEU A 181 6.93 1.12 3.92
N GLU A 182 7.60 2.19 4.33
CA GLU A 182 8.98 2.49 3.94
C GLU A 182 9.92 1.35 4.37
N SER A 183 9.77 0.87 5.60
CA SER A 183 10.56 -0.25 6.13
C SER A 183 10.38 -1.53 5.30
N TYR A 184 9.15 -1.82 4.87
CA TYR A 184 8.88 -2.93 3.94
C TYR A 184 9.49 -2.69 2.55
N THR A 185 9.44 -1.46 2.05
CA THR A 185 10.05 -1.08 0.75
C THR A 185 11.54 -1.39 0.74
N LEU A 186 12.26 -0.91 1.76
CA LEU A 186 13.70 -1.16 1.93
C LEU A 186 14.00 -2.65 2.07
N THR A 187 13.20 -3.39 2.85
CA THR A 187 13.33 -4.84 3.00
C THR A 187 13.25 -5.54 1.64
N PHE A 188 12.25 -5.19 0.81
CA PHE A 188 12.12 -5.82 -0.49
C PHE A 188 13.21 -5.39 -1.48
N MET A 189 13.70 -4.15 -1.40
CA MET A 189 14.87 -3.72 -2.18
C MET A 189 16.08 -4.61 -1.88
N LEU A 190 16.40 -4.83 -0.60
CA LEU A 190 17.49 -5.72 -0.18
C LEU A 190 17.28 -7.16 -0.66
N MET A 191 16.08 -7.71 -0.48
CA MET A 191 15.76 -9.07 -0.93
C MET A 191 15.87 -9.24 -2.46
N LEU A 192 15.69 -8.17 -3.23
CA LEU A 192 15.86 -8.19 -4.69
C LEU A 192 17.32 -8.03 -5.13
N GLU A 193 18.15 -7.34 -4.34
CA GLU A 193 19.58 -7.13 -4.59
C GLU A 193 20.42 -8.38 -4.27
N GLU A 194 20.03 -9.19 -3.28
CA GLU A 194 20.73 -10.39 -2.81
C GLU A 194 20.66 -11.62 -3.74
N ARG A 195 20.87 -11.43 -5.05
CA ARG A 195 21.22 -12.53 -5.97
C ARG A 195 22.53 -12.29 -6.71
N LYS A 196 23.53 -11.71 -6.04
CA LYS A 196 24.91 -11.74 -6.54
C LYS A 196 25.84 -12.66 -5.75
N GLU A 197 25.58 -13.00 -4.50
CA GLU A 197 26.32 -14.01 -3.76
C GLU A 197 25.53 -14.46 -2.53
N GLU A 198 25.69 -15.72 -2.15
CA GLU A 198 25.02 -16.36 -1.01
C GLU A 198 25.31 -15.59 0.29
N ASN A 199 24.39 -14.75 0.75
CA ASN A 199 24.35 -14.32 2.14
C ASN A 199 22.93 -14.48 2.67
N LYS A 200 22.81 -15.23 3.77
CA LYS A 200 21.56 -15.37 4.52
C LYS A 200 21.21 -14.02 5.14
N ILE A 201 20.07 -13.43 4.74
CA ILE A 201 19.37 -12.46 5.57
C ILE A 201 19.11 -13.11 6.94
N THR A 202 19.82 -12.66 7.96
CA THR A 202 19.75 -13.22 9.32
C THR A 202 18.86 -12.39 10.25
N THR A 203 18.52 -11.14 9.90
CA THR A 203 17.73 -10.25 10.76
C THR A 203 16.94 -9.22 9.93
N ILE A 204 15.67 -8.97 10.28
CA ILE A 204 14.85 -7.85 9.76
C ILE A 204 14.94 -6.70 10.78
N VAL A 205 15.20 -5.50 10.29
CA VAL A 205 15.49 -4.31 11.11
C VAL A 205 14.25 -3.43 11.26
N LYS A 206 13.96 -2.92 12.46
CA LYS A 206 12.66 -2.32 12.80
C LYS A 206 12.56 -0.82 12.59
N ASN A 207 13.66 -0.14 12.27
CA ASN A 207 13.68 1.29 11.95
C ASN A 207 14.94 1.67 11.15
N SER A 208 14.92 2.86 10.53
CA SER A 208 15.96 3.33 9.63
C SER A 208 17.32 3.54 10.30
N LYS A 209 17.35 3.92 11.58
CA LYS A 209 18.58 4.10 12.35
C LYS A 209 19.29 2.75 12.57
N GLU A 210 18.52 1.76 12.96
CA GLU A 210 18.98 0.41 13.23
C GLU A 210 19.43 -0.25 11.90
N LEU A 211 18.81 0.10 10.76
CA LEU A 211 19.24 -0.32 9.43
C LEU A 211 20.59 0.31 9.03
N LYS A 212 20.81 1.61 9.32
CA LYS A 212 22.10 2.28 9.05
C LYS A 212 23.25 1.68 9.85
N GLU A 213 23.00 1.32 11.11
CA GLU A 213 23.97 0.64 11.98
C GLU A 213 24.32 -0.77 11.48
N VAL A 214 23.36 -1.50 10.91
CA VAL A 214 23.60 -2.85 10.34
C VAL A 214 24.33 -2.79 8.99
N LEU A 215 24.13 -1.71 8.22
CA LEU A 215 24.74 -1.52 6.90
C LEU A 215 26.07 -0.74 6.93
N ASP A 216 26.52 -0.28 8.10
CA ASP A 216 27.76 0.48 8.31
C ASP A 216 27.86 1.73 7.42
N ILE A 217 26.74 2.47 7.31
CA ILE A 217 26.62 3.71 6.54
C ILE A 217 26.48 4.88 7.53
N GLU A 218 27.47 5.78 7.57
CA GLU A 218 27.45 7.04 8.37
C GLU A 218 26.26 7.96 8.02
#